data_AF-A0AA94HU75-F1
#
_entry.id   AF-A0AA94HU75-F1
#
_cell.length_a   1.000
_cell.length_b   1.000
_cell.length_c   1.000
_cell.angle_alpha   90.00
_cell.angle_beta   90.00
_cell.angle_gamma   90.00
#
_symmetry.space_group_name_H-M   'P 1'
#
loop_
_entity.id
_entity.type
_entity.pdbx_description
1 polymer ?
#
loop_
_entity_poly.entity_id
_entity_poly.type
_entity_poly.pdbx_seq_one_letter_code
_entity_poly.pdbx_strand_id
1 'polypeptide(L)'
;MKIEALRHVIRASAGVTGYKKFLILGSQAILGHCLDKDYDFSFHESMELDIAPIPENEIISDLISGTIGELSPFHQTFGYYADGCDMGTAIFPLGWDQRVSHYIFEEDINVYFPSVEDLALSKYCAGRGKDTEFIKKLWDEDLLDVNTMQKLLSQLPAEKLGAKLGYVKNRVTCDIEAYMKRGKNLGQER
;
A
#
# COMPACT_ATOMS: atom_id res chain seq x y z
N MET A 1 -11.31 4.94 -0.05
CA MET A 1 -11.61 5.00 -1.49
C MET A 1 -12.18 3.65 -1.93
N LYS A 2 -13.21 3.61 -2.79
CA LYS A 2 -13.77 2.36 -3.37
C LYS A 2 -13.00 1.90 -4.61
N ILE A 3 -13.22 0.65 -5.07
CA ILE A 3 -12.56 0.09 -6.27
C ILE A 3 -12.86 0.92 -7.53
N GLU A 4 -14.07 1.45 -7.68
CA GLU A 4 -14.44 2.29 -8.82
C GLU A 4 -13.65 3.60 -8.83
N ALA A 5 -13.41 4.16 -7.64
CA ALA A 5 -12.60 5.36 -7.48
C ALA A 5 -11.11 5.06 -7.76
N LEU A 6 -10.58 3.92 -7.28
CA LEU A 6 -9.23 3.45 -7.65
C LEU A 6 -9.07 3.35 -9.17
N ARG A 7 -10.00 2.66 -9.84
CA ARG A 7 -10.03 2.53 -11.30
C ARG A 7 -10.06 3.90 -11.97
N HIS A 8 -10.91 4.80 -11.49
CA HIS A 8 -11.03 6.13 -12.06
C HIS A 8 -9.74 6.94 -11.93
N VAL A 9 -9.11 6.95 -10.75
CA VAL A 9 -7.84 7.66 -10.54
C VAL A 9 -6.75 7.12 -11.45
N ILE A 10 -6.59 5.80 -11.55
CA ILE A 10 -5.59 5.17 -12.44
C ILE A 10 -5.78 5.61 -13.90
N ARG A 11 -7.04 5.61 -14.38
CA ARG A 11 -7.36 6.07 -15.74
C ARG A 11 -7.07 7.55 -15.94
N ALA A 12 -7.43 8.37 -14.95
CA ALA A 12 -7.19 9.81 -15.00
C ALA A 12 -5.68 10.09 -15.04
N SER A 13 -4.88 9.42 -14.20
CA SER A 13 -3.41 9.52 -14.21
C SER A 13 -2.84 9.15 -15.58
N ALA A 14 -3.29 8.05 -16.18
CA ALA A 14 -2.87 7.67 -17.54
C ALA A 14 -3.28 8.71 -18.59
N GLY A 15 -4.50 9.24 -18.49
CA GLY A 15 -5.04 10.23 -19.42
C GLY A 15 -4.31 11.57 -19.39
N VAL A 16 -3.96 12.07 -18.20
CA VAL A 16 -3.29 13.38 -18.05
C VAL A 16 -1.79 13.33 -18.35
N THR A 17 -1.15 12.16 -18.18
CA THR A 17 0.31 12.01 -18.35
C THR A 17 0.72 11.30 -19.63
N GLY A 18 -0.16 10.50 -20.22
CA GLY A 18 0.18 9.54 -21.28
C GLY A 18 0.96 8.30 -20.82
N TYR A 19 1.30 8.20 -19.52
CA TYR A 19 1.97 7.01 -18.97
C TYR A 19 1.03 5.81 -18.90
N LYS A 20 1.60 4.62 -19.08
CA LYS A 20 0.86 3.35 -19.13
C LYS A 20 1.32 2.33 -18.12
N LYS A 21 2.25 2.67 -17.23
CA LYS A 21 2.75 1.79 -16.19
C LYS A 21 2.83 2.55 -14.87
N PHE A 22 2.20 2.02 -13.84
CA PHE A 22 2.12 2.65 -12.53
C PHE A 22 2.30 1.65 -11.39
N LEU A 23 2.97 2.07 -10.33
CA LEU A 23 2.98 1.39 -9.04
C LEU A 23 2.02 2.11 -8.10
N ILE A 24 1.12 1.37 -7.46
CA ILE A 24 0.28 1.91 -6.40
C ILE A 24 0.96 1.68 -5.06
N LEU A 25 1.02 2.75 -4.27
CA LEU A 25 1.65 2.78 -2.97
C LEU A 25 0.60 3.12 -1.90
N GLY A 26 1.08 3.33 -0.67
CA GLY A 26 0.21 3.78 0.41
C GLY A 26 -0.72 2.71 0.95
N SER A 27 -1.71 3.16 1.73
CA SER A 27 -2.72 2.25 2.29
C SER A 27 -3.67 1.73 1.21
N GLN A 28 -3.96 2.53 0.17
CA GLN A 28 -4.90 2.13 -0.88
C GLN A 28 -4.34 1.09 -1.85
N ALA A 29 -3.03 0.80 -1.83
CA ALA A 29 -2.47 -0.33 -2.55
C ALA A 29 -3.07 -1.68 -2.11
N ILE A 30 -3.63 -1.78 -0.89
CA ILE A 30 -4.32 -2.99 -0.42
C ILE A 30 -5.50 -3.39 -1.32
N LEU A 31 -6.14 -2.40 -1.98
CA LEU A 31 -7.30 -2.64 -2.85
C LEU A 31 -6.94 -3.51 -4.07
N GLY A 32 -5.66 -3.56 -4.47
CA GLY A 32 -5.18 -4.48 -5.51
C GLY A 32 -5.49 -5.95 -5.19
N HIS A 33 -5.44 -6.31 -3.90
CA HIS A 33 -5.72 -7.67 -3.42
C HIS A 33 -7.22 -8.00 -3.35
N CYS A 34 -8.08 -7.02 -3.61
CA CYS A 34 -9.54 -7.13 -3.64
C CYS A 34 -10.11 -7.07 -5.07
N LEU A 35 -9.29 -6.80 -6.10
CA LEU A 35 -9.78 -6.58 -7.47
C LEU A 35 -10.51 -7.79 -8.06
N ASP A 36 -10.09 -9.01 -7.69
CA ASP A 36 -10.65 -10.27 -8.20
C ASP A 36 -11.50 -11.00 -7.15
N LYS A 37 -11.81 -10.34 -6.03
CA LYS A 37 -12.53 -10.96 -4.91
C LYS A 37 -13.83 -10.22 -4.66
N ASP A 38 -14.92 -10.96 -4.49
CA ASP A 38 -16.19 -10.46 -3.94
C ASP A 38 -16.07 -10.26 -2.41
N TYR A 39 -15.04 -9.52 -1.98
CA TYR A 39 -14.81 -9.20 -0.58
C TYR A 39 -15.29 -7.78 -0.31
N ASP A 40 -16.29 -7.63 0.55
CA ASP A 40 -16.67 -6.34 1.11
C ASP A 40 -15.66 -5.94 2.18
N PHE A 41 -14.50 -5.47 1.72
CA PHE A 41 -13.36 -5.17 2.57
C PHE A 41 -13.22 -3.66 2.77
N SER A 42 -13.34 -3.20 4.01
CA SER A 42 -13.60 -1.80 4.30
C SER A 42 -12.34 -0.92 4.44
N PHE A 43 -11.33 -1.00 3.57
CA PHE A 43 -10.22 -0.01 3.57
C PHE A 43 -10.61 1.28 2.83
N HIS A 44 -11.74 1.86 3.25
CA HIS A 44 -12.33 3.04 2.62
C HIS A 44 -11.89 4.36 3.25
N GLU A 45 -11.03 4.33 4.26
CA GLU A 45 -10.72 5.45 5.15
C GLU A 45 -9.89 6.57 4.50
N SER A 46 -9.21 6.33 3.38
CA SER A 46 -8.45 7.36 2.65
C SER A 46 -9.10 7.75 1.32
N MET A 47 -9.13 9.04 1.00
CA MET A 47 -9.55 9.56 -0.32
C MET A 47 -8.38 9.75 -1.30
N GLU A 48 -7.17 9.54 -0.82
CA GLU A 48 -5.90 9.67 -1.53
C GLU A 48 -5.45 8.33 -2.13
N LEU A 49 -4.93 8.37 -3.36
CA LEU A 49 -4.22 7.25 -3.98
C LEU A 49 -2.77 7.65 -4.28
N ASP A 50 -1.83 7.10 -3.49
CA ASP A 50 -0.39 7.23 -3.76
C ASP A 50 -0.06 6.43 -5.04
N ILE A 51 0.42 7.12 -6.08
CA ILE A 51 0.71 6.54 -7.39
C ILE A 51 2.07 7.00 -7.92
N ALA A 52 2.89 6.06 -8.38
CA ALA A 52 4.21 6.33 -8.95
C ALA A 52 4.28 5.86 -10.42
N PRO A 53 4.77 6.67 -11.36
CA PRO A 53 4.98 6.25 -12.74
C PRO A 53 6.16 5.25 -12.85
N ILE A 54 6.08 4.35 -13.84
CA ILE A 54 7.18 3.44 -14.20
C ILE A 54 7.57 3.66 -15.68
N PRO A 55 8.84 3.98 -15.99
CA PRO A 55 9.93 4.27 -15.06
C PRO A 55 9.65 5.54 -14.24
N GLU A 56 10.34 5.67 -13.11
CA GLU A 56 10.21 6.82 -12.21
C GLU A 56 10.48 8.13 -12.97
N ASN A 57 9.61 9.12 -12.73
CA ASN A 57 9.73 10.43 -13.34
C ASN A 57 9.00 11.47 -12.47
N GLU A 58 9.78 12.28 -11.75
CA GLU A 58 9.28 13.32 -10.85
C GLU A 58 8.35 14.31 -11.56
N ILE A 59 8.65 14.72 -12.80
CA ILE A 59 7.79 15.63 -13.59
C ILE A 59 6.40 15.02 -13.80
N ILE A 60 6.32 13.70 -13.94
CA ILE A 60 5.07 12.99 -14.17
C ILE A 60 4.31 12.81 -12.87
N SER A 61 5.00 12.52 -11.76
CA SER A 61 4.42 12.54 -10.42
C SER A 61 3.83 13.91 -10.10
N ASP A 62 4.59 14.99 -10.32
CA ASP A 62 4.13 16.37 -10.13
C ASP A 62 2.94 16.72 -11.02
N LEU A 63 2.94 16.24 -12.27
CA LEU A 63 1.82 16.45 -13.19
C LEU A 63 0.54 15.76 -12.69
N ILE A 64 0.66 14.56 -12.12
CA ILE A 64 -0.46 13.85 -11.50
C ILE A 64 -1.01 14.66 -10.32
N SER A 65 -0.15 15.01 -9.36
CA SER A 65 -0.57 15.78 -8.17
C SER A 65 -1.14 17.15 -8.53
N GLY A 66 -0.52 17.85 -9.50
CA GLY A 66 -0.96 19.16 -9.94
C GLY A 66 -2.29 19.15 -10.70
N THR A 67 -2.61 18.07 -11.41
CA THR A 67 -3.81 18.00 -12.27
C THR A 67 -5.00 17.34 -11.59
N ILE A 68 -4.75 16.24 -10.87
CA ILE A 68 -5.80 15.40 -10.26
C ILE A 68 -5.52 15.10 -8.79
N GLY A 69 -4.61 15.84 -8.16
CA GLY A 69 -4.31 15.72 -6.74
C GLY A 69 -5.19 16.57 -5.85
N GLU A 70 -4.74 16.77 -4.62
CA GLU A 70 -5.52 17.44 -3.58
C GLU A 70 -5.97 18.84 -4.05
N LEU A 71 -7.16 19.23 -3.61
CA LEU A 71 -7.85 20.48 -3.96
C LEU A 71 -8.06 20.77 -5.47
N SER A 72 -7.65 19.89 -6.39
CA SER A 72 -7.91 20.02 -7.83
C SER A 72 -9.41 19.98 -8.16
N PRO A 73 -9.83 20.47 -9.35
CA PRO A 73 -11.21 20.27 -9.82
C PRO A 73 -11.62 18.79 -9.84
N PHE A 74 -10.68 17.88 -10.12
CA PHE A 74 -10.93 16.44 -10.04
C PHE A 74 -11.31 16.03 -8.60
N HIS A 75 -10.50 16.43 -7.61
CA HIS A 75 -10.78 16.15 -6.20
C HIS A 75 -12.12 16.73 -5.76
N GLN A 76 -12.40 17.99 -6.08
CA GLN A 76 -13.64 18.65 -5.71
C GLN A 76 -14.87 17.99 -6.36
N THR A 77 -14.72 17.46 -7.57
CA THR A 77 -15.81 16.82 -8.32
C THR A 77 -16.10 15.41 -7.81
N PHE A 78 -15.06 14.61 -7.54
CA PHE A 78 -15.23 13.18 -7.26
C PHE A 78 -15.03 12.80 -5.78
N GLY A 79 -14.45 13.69 -4.98
CA GLY A 79 -14.17 13.49 -3.56
C GLY A 79 -12.92 12.65 -3.26
N TYR A 80 -12.21 12.18 -4.29
CA TYR A 80 -10.94 11.47 -4.18
C TYR A 80 -9.90 12.01 -5.17
N TYR A 81 -8.63 11.74 -4.92
CA TYR A 81 -7.52 12.34 -5.67
C TYR A 81 -6.29 11.41 -5.73
N ALA A 82 -5.36 11.74 -6.62
CA ALA A 82 -4.06 11.07 -6.73
C ALA A 82 -2.98 11.87 -6.01
N ASP A 83 -2.07 11.19 -5.31
CA ASP A 83 -0.78 11.78 -4.92
C ASP A 83 0.33 11.11 -5.74
N GLY A 84 0.85 11.85 -6.71
CA GLY A 84 2.02 11.46 -7.48
C GLY A 84 3.24 11.42 -6.57
N CYS A 85 3.87 10.25 -6.45
CA CYS A 85 4.96 10.05 -5.50
C CYS A 85 6.14 9.28 -6.10
N ASP A 86 7.29 9.43 -5.46
CA ASP A 86 8.48 8.65 -5.78
C ASP A 86 8.39 7.24 -5.22
N MET A 87 8.87 6.25 -5.99
CA MET A 87 8.96 4.86 -5.56
C MET A 87 9.87 4.71 -4.33
N GLY A 88 10.84 5.62 -4.18
CA GLY A 88 11.76 5.67 -3.04
C GLY A 88 11.12 6.09 -1.70
N THR A 89 9.92 6.67 -1.73
CA THR A 89 9.20 7.17 -0.54
C THR A 89 8.81 6.05 0.42
N ALA A 90 8.54 4.85 -0.11
CA ALA A 90 8.25 3.67 0.68
C ALA A 90 9.53 2.88 1.01
N ILE A 91 9.68 2.50 2.29
CA ILE A 91 10.74 1.59 2.71
C ILE A 91 10.18 0.16 2.67
N PHE A 92 10.47 -0.55 1.58
CA PHE A 92 10.10 -1.96 1.45
C PHE A 92 11.26 -2.89 1.81
N PRO A 93 10.96 -4.14 2.23
CA PRO A 93 11.96 -5.21 2.28
C PRO A 93 12.62 -5.43 0.92
N LEU A 94 13.86 -5.92 0.91
CA LEU A 94 14.58 -6.23 -0.32
C LEU A 94 13.80 -7.24 -1.20
N GLY A 95 13.87 -7.04 -2.52
CA GLY A 95 13.19 -7.90 -3.51
C GLY A 95 11.66 -7.79 -3.53
N TRP A 96 11.07 -6.71 -2.97
CA TRP A 96 9.63 -6.47 -2.97
C TRP A 96 9.03 -6.36 -4.38
N ASP A 97 9.83 -5.93 -5.35
CA ASP A 97 9.46 -5.81 -6.76
C ASP A 97 9.13 -7.18 -7.40
N GLN A 98 9.65 -8.27 -6.83
CA GLN A 98 9.32 -9.64 -7.22
C GLN A 98 8.02 -10.16 -6.58
N ARG A 99 7.48 -9.40 -5.62
CA ARG A 99 6.27 -9.73 -4.84
C ARG A 99 5.13 -8.76 -5.12
N VAL A 100 5.04 -8.28 -6.36
CA VAL A 100 3.94 -7.42 -6.81
C VAL A 100 2.89 -8.23 -7.56
N SER A 101 1.61 -7.93 -7.35
CA SER A 101 0.54 -8.35 -8.25
C SER A 101 0.45 -7.39 -9.42
N HIS A 102 0.24 -7.90 -10.63
CA HIS A 102 0.14 -7.13 -11.86
C HIS A 102 -1.26 -7.25 -12.45
N TYR A 103 -1.82 -6.09 -12.81
CA TYR A 103 -3.15 -5.96 -13.41
C TYR A 103 -3.09 -5.06 -14.65
N ILE A 104 -3.95 -5.36 -15.63
CA ILE A 104 -4.16 -4.52 -16.81
C ILE A 104 -5.53 -3.84 -16.68
N PHE A 105 -5.54 -2.51 -16.72
CA PHE A 105 -6.73 -1.66 -16.65
C PHE A 105 -6.97 -1.03 -18.03
N GLU A 106 -8.24 -0.97 -18.46
CA GLU A 106 -8.68 -0.30 -19.71
C GLU A 106 -7.74 -0.59 -20.89
N GLU A 107 -7.54 -1.89 -21.14
CA GLU A 107 -6.77 -2.48 -22.25
C GLU A 107 -5.24 -2.42 -22.16
N ASP A 108 -4.62 -1.29 -21.77
CA ASP A 108 -3.15 -1.13 -21.85
C ASP A 108 -2.47 -0.50 -20.63
N ILE A 109 -3.22 -0.12 -19.60
CA ILE A 109 -2.65 0.49 -18.39
C ILE A 109 -2.20 -0.62 -17.43
N ASN A 110 -0.89 -0.78 -17.28
CA ASN A 110 -0.28 -1.77 -16.41
C ASN A 110 -0.12 -1.20 -15.00
N VAL A 111 -0.69 -1.88 -14.02
CA VAL A 111 -0.68 -1.43 -12.64
C VAL A 111 -0.13 -2.53 -11.73
N TYR A 112 0.78 -2.14 -10.85
CA TYR A 112 1.45 -3.02 -9.91
C TYR A 112 1.06 -2.65 -8.49
N PHE A 113 0.84 -3.66 -7.65
CA PHE A 113 0.54 -3.50 -6.23
C PHE A 113 1.50 -4.38 -5.42
N PRO A 114 2.22 -3.83 -4.42
CA PRO A 114 3.05 -4.64 -3.53
C PRO A 114 2.23 -5.67 -2.74
N SER A 115 2.89 -6.74 -2.29
CA SER A 115 2.28 -7.72 -1.39
C SER A 115 1.77 -7.06 -0.10
N VAL A 116 0.79 -7.68 0.55
CA VAL A 116 0.20 -7.16 1.79
C VAL A 116 1.26 -7.01 2.88
N GLU A 117 2.18 -7.97 2.99
CA GLU A 117 3.27 -7.96 3.95
C GLU A 117 4.30 -6.85 3.66
N ASP A 118 4.64 -6.62 2.38
CA ASP A 118 5.51 -5.50 2.00
C ASP A 118 4.85 -4.15 2.34
N LEU A 119 3.55 -3.99 2.08
CA LEU A 119 2.78 -2.81 2.47
C LEU A 119 2.79 -2.63 3.99
N ALA A 120 2.48 -3.67 4.76
CA ALA A 120 2.48 -3.61 6.22
C ALA A 120 3.86 -3.20 6.77
N LEU A 121 4.93 -3.81 6.27
CA LEU A 121 6.30 -3.49 6.70
C LEU A 121 6.70 -2.06 6.33
N SER A 122 6.30 -1.56 5.16
CA SER A 122 6.49 -0.15 4.79
C SER A 122 5.79 0.80 5.77
N LYS A 123 4.59 0.44 6.23
CA LYS A 123 3.83 1.19 7.25
C LYS A 123 4.49 1.13 8.62
N TYR A 124 5.05 -0.01 9.03
CA TYR A 124 5.85 -0.12 10.25
C TYR A 124 7.10 0.76 10.19
N CYS A 125 7.76 0.83 9.04
CA CYS A 125 8.92 1.68 8.81
C CYS A 125 8.57 3.18 8.86
N ALA A 126 7.44 3.58 8.30
CA ALA A 126 6.95 4.97 8.33
C ALA A 126 6.51 5.40 9.74
N GLY A 127 5.79 4.54 10.45
CA GLY A 127 5.48 4.68 11.88
C GLY A 127 4.58 5.87 12.24
N ARG A 128 3.77 6.40 11.31
CA ARG A 128 2.84 7.51 11.60
C ARG A 128 1.62 7.00 12.37
N GLY A 129 0.88 7.91 13.02
CA GLY A 129 -0.34 7.57 13.75
C GLY A 129 -1.32 6.73 12.92
N LYS A 130 -1.68 7.22 11.72
CA LYS A 130 -2.57 6.53 10.77
C LYS A 130 -2.05 5.16 10.30
N ASP A 131 -0.73 4.98 10.26
CA ASP A 131 -0.13 3.71 9.83
C ASP A 131 -0.40 2.60 10.88
N THR A 132 -0.55 2.96 12.16
CA THR A 132 -0.85 2.00 13.25
C THR A 132 -2.24 1.39 13.11
N GLU A 133 -3.24 2.20 12.76
CA GLU A 133 -4.63 1.75 12.57
C GLU A 133 -4.73 0.83 11.36
N PHE A 134 -4.07 1.20 10.26
CA PHE A 134 -3.96 0.37 9.06
C PHE A 134 -3.37 -1.02 9.37
N ILE A 135 -2.21 -1.06 10.05
CA ILE A 135 -1.54 -2.31 10.43
C ILE A 135 -2.42 -3.17 11.33
N LYS A 136 -3.04 -2.56 12.34
CA LYS A 136 -3.92 -3.28 13.27
C LYS A 136 -5.05 -3.95 12.50
N LYS A 137 -5.66 -3.24 11.55
CA LYS A 137 -6.73 -3.77 10.73
C LYS A 137 -6.28 -4.97 9.88
N LEU A 138 -5.08 -4.91 9.28
CA LEU A 138 -4.53 -6.05 8.55
C LEU A 138 -4.37 -7.31 9.44
N TRP A 139 -3.97 -7.15 10.70
CA TRP A 139 -3.92 -8.26 11.65
C TRP A 139 -5.30 -8.73 12.09
N ASP A 140 -6.23 -7.81 12.35
CA ASP A 140 -7.58 -8.12 12.82
C ASP A 140 -8.42 -8.87 11.78
N GLU A 141 -8.11 -8.67 10.49
CA GLU A 141 -8.78 -9.30 9.34
C GLU A 141 -7.98 -10.48 8.74
N ASP A 142 -6.99 -11.01 9.48
CA ASP A 142 -6.18 -12.19 9.11
C ASP A 142 -5.52 -12.08 7.71
N LEU A 143 -5.14 -10.87 7.30
CA LEU A 143 -4.56 -10.62 5.97
C LEU A 143 -3.04 -10.81 5.89
N LEU A 144 -2.37 -11.00 7.02
CA LEU A 144 -0.91 -11.11 7.09
C LEU A 144 -0.50 -12.54 7.42
N ASP A 145 0.36 -13.12 6.58
CA ASP A 145 1.00 -14.38 6.93
C ASP A 145 2.18 -14.16 7.89
N VAL A 146 2.09 -14.77 9.08
CA VAL A 146 3.10 -14.64 10.14
C VAL A 146 4.48 -15.10 9.68
N ASN A 147 4.56 -16.21 8.95
CA ASN A 147 5.84 -16.75 8.50
C ASN A 147 6.52 -15.82 7.48
N THR A 148 5.73 -15.26 6.58
CA THR A 148 6.18 -14.29 5.58
C THR A 148 6.64 -13.00 6.23
N MET A 149 5.86 -12.44 7.17
CA MET A 149 6.26 -11.27 7.95
C MET A 149 7.61 -11.50 8.67
N GLN A 150 7.77 -12.63 9.36
CA GLN A 150 9.04 -12.97 10.04
C GLN A 150 10.21 -13.10 9.07
N LYS A 151 10.00 -13.73 7.92
CA LYS A 151 11.02 -13.86 6.87
C LYS A 151 11.44 -12.49 6.34
N LEU A 152 10.48 -11.64 6.01
CA LEU A 152 10.72 -10.32 5.41
C LEU A 152 11.35 -9.33 6.39
N LEU A 153 11.18 -9.48 7.71
CA LEU A 153 11.91 -8.67 8.69
C LEU A 153 13.42 -8.73 8.53
N SER A 154 13.97 -9.88 8.13
CA SER A 154 15.40 -10.03 7.86
C SER A 154 15.86 -9.27 6.61
N GLN A 155 14.93 -8.90 5.74
CA GLN A 155 15.17 -8.24 4.45
C GLN A 155 14.91 -6.73 4.51
N LEU A 156 14.57 -6.16 5.67
CA LEU A 156 14.41 -4.72 5.81
C LEU A 156 15.77 -4.01 5.58
N PRO A 157 15.82 -2.96 4.73
CA PRO A 157 17.06 -2.29 4.36
C PRO A 157 17.64 -1.51 5.55
N ALA A 158 18.73 -2.03 6.13
CA ALA A 158 19.37 -1.46 7.31
C ALA A 158 19.96 -0.06 7.02
N GLU A 159 20.43 0.15 5.80
CA GLU A 159 20.98 1.42 5.31
C GLU A 159 19.94 2.54 5.28
N LYS A 160 18.67 2.23 4.97
CA LYS A 160 17.58 3.21 4.98
C LYS A 160 17.04 3.47 6.39
N LEU A 161 16.99 2.44 7.23
CA LEU A 161 16.36 2.52 8.56
C LEU A 161 17.33 2.97 9.66
N GLY A 162 18.62 2.70 9.54
CA GLY A 162 19.64 3.01 10.54
C GLY A 162 19.22 2.57 11.95
N ALA A 163 19.28 3.50 12.91
CA ALA A 163 18.91 3.24 14.30
C ALA A 163 17.45 2.81 14.51
N LYS A 164 16.53 3.11 13.57
CA LYS A 164 15.11 2.73 13.67
C LYS A 164 14.89 1.23 13.42
N LEU A 165 15.83 0.51 12.80
CA LEU A 165 15.65 -0.89 12.42
C LEU A 165 15.29 -1.78 13.61
N GLY A 166 16.00 -1.62 14.74
CA GLY A 166 15.75 -2.41 15.95
C GLY A 166 14.35 -2.15 16.53
N TYR A 167 13.92 -0.89 16.55
CA TYR A 167 12.59 -0.51 17.00
C TYR A 167 11.49 -1.10 16.10
N VAL A 168 11.64 -0.99 14.77
CA VAL A 168 10.69 -1.54 13.79
C VAL A 168 10.58 -3.05 13.96
N LYS A 169 11.71 -3.77 14.00
CA LYS A 169 11.73 -5.23 14.19
C LYS A 169 11.03 -5.63 15.49
N ASN A 170 11.34 -4.95 16.60
CA ASN A 170 10.73 -5.24 17.88
C ASN A 170 9.21 -5.05 17.84
N ARG A 171 8.74 -3.94 17.24
CA ARG A 171 7.31 -3.66 17.12
C ARG A 171 6.57 -4.71 16.31
N VAL A 172 7.10 -5.12 15.16
CA VAL A 172 6.50 -6.19 14.34
C VAL A 172 6.45 -7.51 15.11
N THR A 173 7.53 -7.88 15.81
CA THR A 173 7.57 -9.09 16.63
C THR A 173 6.51 -9.06 17.74
N CYS A 174 6.35 -7.94 18.43
CA CYS A 174 5.32 -7.78 19.46
C CYS A 174 3.90 -7.98 18.90
N ASP A 175 3.60 -7.40 17.73
CA ASP A 175 2.29 -7.54 17.10
C ASP A 175 2.04 -8.98 16.63
N ILE A 176 3.05 -9.66 16.08
CA ILE A 176 2.99 -11.10 15.74
C ILE A 176 2.69 -11.94 17.00
N GLU A 177 3.39 -11.70 18.10
CA GLU A 177 3.16 -12.43 19.35
C GLU A 177 1.75 -12.20 19.90
N ALA A 178 1.25 -10.96 19.82
CA ALA A 178 -0.10 -10.60 20.24
C ALA A 178 -1.16 -11.32 19.38
N TYR A 179 -0.99 -11.30 18.06
CA TYR A 179 -1.85 -11.99 17.10
C TYR A 179 -1.89 -13.51 17.37
N MET A 180 -0.72 -14.13 17.55
CA MET A 180 -0.62 -15.58 17.83
C MET A 180 -1.24 -15.98 19.17
N LYS A 181 -1.17 -15.11 20.19
CA LYS A 181 -1.84 -15.33 21.49
C LYS A 181 -3.37 -15.28 21.35
N ARG A 182 -3.90 -14.35 20.55
CA ARG A 182 -5.35 -14.27 20.27
C ARG A 182 -5.86 -15.56 19.61
N GLY A 183 -5.15 -16.08 18.60
CA GLY A 183 -5.54 -17.32 17.93
C GLY A 183 -5.56 -18.54 18.86
N LYS A 184 -4.62 -18.63 19.82
CA LYS A 184 -4.58 -19.72 20.82
C LYS A 184 -5.76 -19.67 21.81
N ASN A 185 -6.17 -18.48 22.23
CA ASN A 185 -7.29 -18.33 23.16
C ASN A 185 -8.64 -18.71 22.51
N LEU A 186 -8.84 -18.37 21.23
CA LEU A 186 -10.03 -18.77 20.47
C LEU A 186 -10.13 -20.29 20.22
N GLY A 187 -8.99 -20.99 20.19
CA GLY A 187 -8.93 -22.44 20.07
C GLY A 187 -9.12 -23.21 21.38
N GLN A 188 -9.15 -22.53 22.53
CA GLN A 188 -9.39 -23.13 23.84
C GLN A 188 -10.85 -22.99 24.32
N GLU A 189 -11.66 -22.18 23.63
CA GLU A 189 -13.10 -21.98 23.91
C GLU A 189 -14.03 -22.81 23.00
N ARG A 190 -13.49 -23.78 22.24
CA ARG A 190 -14.27 -24.69 21.38
C ARG A 190 -14.17 -26.15 21.81
#